data_AF-A0A7H4MKU1-F1
#
_entry.id   AF-A0A7H4MKU1-F1
#
_cell.length_a   1.000
_cell.length_b   1.000
_cell.length_c   1.000
_cell.angle_alpha   90.00
_cell.angle_beta   90.00
_cell.angle_gamma   90.00
#
_symmetry.space_group_name_H-M   'P 1'
#
loop_
_entity.id
_entity.type
_entity.pdbx_description
1 polymer ?
#
loop_
_entity_poly.entity_id
_entity_poly.type
_entity_poly.pdbx_seq_one_letter_code
_entity_poly.pdbx_strand_id
1 'polypeptide(L)'
;MHLVKTILTAGLFLSAAAQAQNVLEFPQPENNPEEFYAVTEIPAGGIIKYETDAKTGFIIADRFQSMPVAYPANYGSLTQSLAGDGDPLDVVFYTRAPMAPGTLIKLRPIGVLKMIDGGGERRQNHRRAGQ
;
A
#
# COMPACT_ATOMS: atom_id res chain seq x y z
N MET A 1 8.20 -14.99 50.73
CA MET A 1 8.59 -15.64 49.45
C MET A 1 7.49 -15.63 48.36
N HIS A 2 6.29 -15.11 48.62
CA HIS A 2 5.21 -15.03 47.60
C HIS A 2 5.07 -13.66 46.92
N LEU A 3 5.57 -12.58 47.52
CA LEU A 3 5.38 -11.22 47.00
C LEU A 3 6.30 -10.87 45.81
N VAL A 4 7.50 -11.44 45.76
CA VAL A 4 8.48 -11.19 44.68
C VAL A 4 8.10 -11.93 43.38
N LYS A 5 7.42 -13.08 43.49
CA LYS A 5 6.97 -13.85 42.32
C LYS A 5 5.81 -13.18 41.58
N THR A 6 4.98 -12.38 42.26
CA THR A 6 3.83 -11.68 41.65
C THR A 6 4.24 -10.44 40.85
N ILE A 7 5.34 -9.78 41.24
CA ILE A 7 5.84 -8.60 40.51
C ILE A 7 6.56 -9.04 39.22
N LEU A 8 7.18 -10.22 39.22
CA LEU A 8 7.85 -10.73 38.02
C LEU A 8 6.87 -11.25 36.95
N THR A 9 5.69 -11.75 37.34
CA THR A 9 4.64 -12.18 36.39
C THR A 9 3.83 -11.03 35.79
N ALA A 10 3.83 -9.85 36.40
CA ALA A 10 3.20 -8.65 35.83
C ALA A 10 4.08 -7.92 34.81
N GLY A 11 5.40 -8.17 34.81
CA GLY A 11 6.34 -7.55 33.86
C GLY A 11 6.41 -8.23 32.49
N LEU A 12 5.71 -9.36 32.31
CA LEU A 12 5.81 -10.20 31.11
C LEU A 12 4.52 -10.22 30.28
N PHE A 13 3.77 -9.12 30.28
CA PHE A 13 2.51 -9.01 29.53
C PHE A 13 2.39 -7.72 28.73
N LEU A 14 3.46 -7.26 28.08
CA LEU A 14 3.35 -6.44 26.86
C LEU A 14 4.69 -6.30 26.13
N SER A 15 5.36 -7.41 25.79
CA SER A 15 6.08 -7.36 24.52
C SER A 15 4.99 -7.48 23.46
N ALA A 16 4.32 -6.36 23.14
CA ALA A 16 3.64 -6.26 21.87
C ALA A 16 4.70 -6.69 20.87
N ALA A 17 4.51 -7.87 20.26
CA ALA A 17 5.35 -8.29 19.16
C ALA A 17 5.41 -7.08 18.25
N ALA A 18 6.60 -6.56 17.98
CA ALA A 18 6.78 -5.55 16.97
C ALA A 18 6.42 -6.25 15.65
N GLN A 19 5.13 -6.39 15.38
CA GLN A 19 4.65 -6.81 14.09
C GLN A 19 5.19 -5.77 13.12
N ALA A 20 5.86 -6.23 12.06
CA ALA A 20 6.28 -5.35 10.99
C ALA A 20 5.04 -4.57 10.55
N GLN A 21 5.08 -3.24 10.76
CA GLN A 21 3.94 -2.39 10.46
C GLN A 21 3.72 -2.44 8.95
N ASN A 22 2.56 -2.92 8.51
CA ASN A 22 2.19 -2.92 7.11
C ASN A 22 2.15 -1.46 6.62
N VAL A 23 2.90 -1.16 5.56
CA VAL A 23 3.01 0.21 5.02
C VAL A 23 1.66 0.77 4.55
N LEU A 24 0.75 -0.09 4.10
CA LEU A 24 -0.60 0.31 3.68
C LEU A 24 -1.48 0.70 4.88
N GLU A 25 -1.15 0.28 6.09
CA GLU A 25 -1.88 0.66 7.31
C GLU A 25 -1.40 1.99 7.89
N PHE A 26 -0.38 2.62 7.29
CA PHE A 26 0.17 3.89 7.77
C PHE A 26 -0.91 4.98 7.85
N PRO A 27 -1.05 5.67 9.00
CA PRO A 27 -2.16 6.58 9.25
C PRO A 27 -2.21 7.77 8.31
N GLN A 28 -3.42 8.09 7.86
CA GLN A 28 -3.70 9.32 7.12
C GLN A 28 -3.59 10.56 8.02
N PRO A 29 -3.25 11.74 7.47
CA PRO A 29 -3.17 12.97 8.27
C PRO A 29 -4.58 13.46 8.65
N GLU A 30 -4.66 14.33 9.66
CA GLU A 30 -5.94 14.85 10.18
C GLU A 30 -6.74 15.65 9.14
N ASN A 31 -6.06 16.32 8.21
CA ASN A 31 -6.65 17.14 7.16
C ASN A 31 -6.99 16.34 5.87
N ASN A 32 -7.10 15.02 5.96
CA ASN A 32 -7.64 14.19 4.87
C ASN A 32 -9.09 14.65 4.53
N PRO A 33 -9.46 14.91 3.25
CA PRO A 33 -8.77 14.56 2.00
C PRO A 33 -7.91 15.64 1.36
N GLU A 34 -7.65 16.76 2.01
CA GLU A 34 -6.82 17.84 1.46
C GLU A 34 -5.36 17.40 1.33
N GLU A 35 -4.89 16.54 2.23
CA GLU A 35 -3.61 15.86 2.15
C GLU A 35 -3.78 14.38 2.50
N PHE A 36 -2.98 13.52 1.89
CA PHE A 36 -2.99 12.08 2.18
C PHE A 36 -1.60 11.45 1.99
N TYR A 37 -1.35 10.34 2.65
CA TYR A 37 -0.19 9.49 2.44
C TYR A 37 -0.45 8.41 1.40
N ALA A 38 0.56 8.15 0.59
CA ALA A 38 0.61 7.02 -0.32
C ALA A 38 1.99 6.36 -0.26
N VAL A 39 2.02 5.05 -0.52
CA VAL A 39 3.26 4.30 -0.72
C VAL A 39 3.62 4.31 -2.20
N THR A 40 4.88 4.61 -2.52
CA THR A 40 5.40 4.54 -3.88
C THR A 40 5.62 3.09 -4.26
N GLU A 41 5.08 2.65 -5.40
CA GLU A 41 5.29 1.30 -5.91
C GLU A 41 6.17 1.34 -7.16
N ILE A 42 5.83 2.19 -8.11
CA ILE A 42 6.54 2.27 -9.39
C ILE A 42 7.13 3.68 -9.53
N PRO A 43 8.46 3.81 -9.63
CA PRO A 43 9.11 5.09 -9.87
C PRO A 43 8.73 5.62 -11.26
N ALA A 44 8.70 6.95 -11.42
CA ALA A 44 8.61 7.57 -12.73
C ALA A 44 9.73 7.06 -13.66
N GLY A 45 9.39 6.68 -14.89
CA GLY A 45 10.29 6.06 -15.86
C GLY A 45 10.52 4.56 -15.63
N GLY A 46 9.93 3.95 -14.60
CA GLY A 46 10.05 2.53 -14.32
C GLY A 46 9.35 1.65 -15.36
N ILE A 47 9.95 0.49 -15.65
CA ILE A 47 9.39 -0.57 -16.50
C ILE A 47 9.02 -1.83 -15.72
N ILE A 48 9.34 -1.87 -14.42
CA ILE A 48 9.00 -2.96 -13.52
C ILE A 48 7.75 -2.54 -12.76
N LYS A 49 6.72 -3.37 -12.82
CA LYS A 49 5.54 -3.22 -11.98
C LYS A 49 5.83 -3.87 -10.65
N TYR A 50 6.12 -3.05 -9.66
CA TYR A 50 6.11 -3.48 -8.26
C TYR A 50 4.70 -3.35 -7.69
N GLU A 51 4.38 -4.17 -6.70
CA GLU A 51 3.16 -4.11 -5.91
C GLU A 51 3.50 -4.29 -4.43
N THR A 52 2.80 -3.55 -3.58
CA THR A 52 2.85 -3.73 -2.14
C THR A 52 1.91 -4.86 -1.75
N ASP A 53 2.45 -5.95 -1.20
CA ASP A 53 1.61 -7.04 -0.74
C ASP A 53 0.76 -6.63 0.47
N ALA A 54 -0.57 -6.70 0.31
CA ALA A 54 -1.51 -6.22 1.32
C ALA A 54 -1.46 -6.96 2.65
N LYS A 55 -0.89 -8.18 2.69
CA LYS A 55 -0.78 -8.98 3.92
C LYS A 55 0.51 -8.71 4.69
N THR A 56 1.62 -8.56 3.98
CA THR A 56 2.95 -8.48 4.56
C THR A 56 3.52 -7.06 4.58
N GLY A 57 3.00 -6.17 3.74
CA GLY A 57 3.51 -4.80 3.57
C GLY A 57 4.83 -4.71 2.80
N PHE A 58 5.34 -5.82 2.26
CA PHE A 58 6.56 -5.81 1.44
C PHE A 58 6.28 -5.38 0.01
N ILE A 59 7.24 -4.67 -0.58
CA ILE A 59 7.24 -4.38 -2.01
C ILE A 59 7.74 -5.61 -2.79
N ILE A 60 6.96 -6.07 -3.76
CA ILE A 60 7.23 -7.27 -4.56
C ILE A 60 7.25 -6.88 -6.03
N ALA A 61 8.24 -7.37 -6.79
CA ALA A 61 8.22 -7.23 -8.25
C ALA A 61 7.21 -8.22 -8.84
N ASP A 62 6.08 -7.72 -9.34
CA ASP A 62 5.04 -8.54 -9.99
C ASP A 62 5.52 -8.97 -11.39
N ARG A 63 5.89 -7.99 -12.23
CA ARG A 63 6.35 -8.28 -13.60
C ARG A 63 7.14 -7.14 -14.24
N PHE A 64 7.87 -7.48 -15.30
CA PHE A 64 8.38 -6.50 -16.27
C PHE A 64 7.27 -6.17 -17.28
N GLN A 65 7.15 -4.90 -17.68
CA GLN A 65 6.21 -4.49 -18.70
C GLN A 65 6.55 -5.16 -20.04
N SER A 66 5.54 -5.75 -20.69
CA SER A 66 5.70 -6.45 -21.97
C SER A 66 5.80 -5.49 -23.16
N MET A 67 5.15 -4.33 -23.05
CA MET A 67 5.24 -3.25 -24.04
C MET A 67 6.40 -2.32 -23.69
N PRO A 68 7.03 -1.67 -24.69
CA PRO A 68 8.12 -0.71 -24.47
C PRO A 68 7.57 0.64 -23.97
N VAL A 69 6.83 0.60 -22.86
CA VAL A 69 6.23 1.75 -22.20
C VAL A 69 6.78 1.86 -20.78
N ALA A 70 7.00 3.09 -20.34
CA ALA A 70 7.43 3.40 -18.99
C ALA A 70 6.36 4.26 -18.30
N TYR A 71 6.27 4.18 -16.97
CA TYR A 71 5.32 4.98 -16.22
C TYR A 71 5.68 6.47 -16.31
N PRO A 72 4.77 7.35 -16.75
CA PRO A 72 5.09 8.77 -16.98
C PRO A 72 5.28 9.57 -15.68
N ALA A 73 4.83 9.03 -14.56
CA ALA A 73 4.92 9.60 -13.23
C ALA A 73 5.05 8.47 -12.20
N ASN A 74 5.30 8.80 -10.93
CA ASN A 74 5.31 7.78 -9.89
C ASN A 74 3.88 7.25 -9.71
N TYR A 75 3.80 5.96 -9.44
CA TYR A 75 2.57 5.25 -9.18
C TYR A 75 2.64 4.60 -7.80
N GLY A 76 1.52 4.55 -7.11
CA GLY A 76 1.46 3.94 -5.80
C GLY A 76 0.05 3.74 -5.27
N SER A 77 -0.02 3.35 -4.01
CA SER A 77 -1.25 3.00 -3.32
C SER A 77 -1.50 3.95 -2.13
N LEU A 78 -2.72 4.48 -2.02
CA LEU A 78 -3.14 5.34 -0.91
C LEU A 78 -3.31 4.51 0.36
N THR A 79 -2.71 4.92 1.47
CA THR A 79 -2.75 4.14 2.72
C THR A 79 -4.12 4.20 3.38
N GLN A 80 -4.52 3.18 4.13
CA GLN A 80 -5.83 3.10 4.80
C GLN A 80 -7.02 3.31 3.84
N SER A 81 -6.92 2.77 2.62
CA SER A 81 -8.00 2.83 1.64
C SER A 81 -8.39 1.46 1.12
N LEU A 82 -9.62 1.37 0.63
CA LEU A 82 -10.17 0.18 -0.03
C LEU A 82 -11.05 0.64 -1.18
N ALA A 83 -10.65 0.32 -2.41
CA ALA A 83 -11.39 0.59 -3.62
C ALA A 83 -12.44 -0.51 -3.90
N GLY A 84 -13.29 -0.28 -4.90
CA GLY A 84 -14.42 -1.16 -5.22
C GLY A 84 -14.02 -2.54 -5.77
N ASP A 85 -12.78 -2.72 -6.18
CA ASP A 85 -12.18 -3.99 -6.63
C ASP A 85 -11.50 -4.79 -5.51
N GLY A 86 -11.41 -4.21 -4.31
CA GLY A 86 -10.83 -4.83 -3.13
C GLY A 86 -9.34 -4.55 -2.91
N ASP A 87 -8.72 -3.73 -3.76
CA ASP A 87 -7.34 -3.27 -3.61
C ASP A 87 -7.31 -1.84 -3.03
N PRO A 88 -6.18 -1.34 -2.50
CA PRO A 88 -6.05 0.07 -2.12
C PRO A 88 -6.31 1.01 -3.30
N LEU A 89 -6.72 2.24 -3.02
CA LEU A 89 -6.94 3.23 -4.07
C LEU A 89 -5.61 3.65 -4.71
N ASP A 90 -5.51 3.49 -6.01
CA ASP A 90 -4.34 3.86 -6.78
C ASP A 90 -4.14 5.38 -6.87
N VAL A 91 -2.89 5.81 -6.87
CA VAL A 91 -2.50 7.21 -7.05
C VAL A 91 -1.35 7.36 -8.04
N VAL A 92 -1.45 8.41 -8.86
CA VAL A 92 -0.38 8.86 -9.75
C VAL A 92 0.06 10.23 -9.27
N PHE A 93 1.36 10.42 -9.06
CA PHE A 93 1.87 11.67 -8.51
C PHE A 93 3.20 12.11 -9.13
N TYR A 94 3.31 13.42 -9.32
CA TYR A 94 4.44 14.08 -9.95
C TYR A 94 5.42 14.60 -8.90
N THR A 95 6.69 14.27 -9.08
CA THR A 95 7.81 14.74 -8.26
C THR A 95 8.94 15.22 -9.17
N ARG A 96 9.94 15.92 -8.59
CA ARG A 96 11.11 16.41 -9.34
C ARG A 96 12.08 15.29 -9.74
N ALA A 97 12.00 14.13 -9.09
CA ALA A 97 12.83 12.96 -9.34
C ALA A 97 12.04 11.68 -9.01
N PRO A 98 12.32 10.54 -9.68
CA PRO A 98 11.69 9.27 -9.37
C PRO A 98 11.87 8.89 -7.89
N MET A 99 10.82 8.38 -7.27
CA MET A 99 10.85 7.94 -5.88
C MET A 99 11.22 6.47 -5.78
N ALA A 100 11.94 6.09 -4.72
CA ALA A 100 12.28 4.68 -4.48
C ALA A 100 11.01 3.87 -4.11
N PRO A 101 10.85 2.64 -4.62
CA PRO A 101 9.74 1.76 -4.23
C PRO A 101 9.71 1.53 -2.71
N GLY A 102 8.50 1.46 -2.13
CA GLY A 102 8.26 1.34 -0.70
C GLY A 102 8.32 2.66 0.08
N THR A 103 8.60 3.80 -0.57
CA THR A 103 8.67 5.10 0.12
C THR A 103 7.28 5.69 0.35
N LEU A 104 6.98 6.11 1.57
CA LEU A 104 5.80 6.90 1.91
C LEU A 104 5.99 8.36 1.52
N ILE A 105 4.97 8.97 0.93
CA ILE A 105 4.94 10.39 0.60
C ILE A 105 3.59 11.00 0.94
N LYS A 106 3.61 12.22 1.49
CA LYS A 106 2.43 13.06 1.66
C LYS A 106 2.13 13.81 0.36
N LEU A 107 0.90 13.73 -0.11
CA LEU A 107 0.42 14.26 -1.38
C LEU A 107 -0.82 15.13 -1.18
N ARG A 108 -1.10 15.97 -2.17
CA ARG A 108 -2.32 16.77 -2.27
C ARG A 108 -3.07 16.38 -3.54
N PRO A 109 -4.38 16.06 -3.49
CA PRO A 109 -5.12 15.70 -4.68
C PRO A 109 -5.30 16.91 -5.59
N ILE A 110 -5.22 16.67 -6.90
CA ILE A 110 -5.49 17.68 -7.95
C ILE A 110 -6.67 17.30 -8.85
N GLY A 111 -7.08 16.02 -8.84
CA GLY A 111 -8.13 15.49 -9.70
C GLY A 111 -8.19 13.97 -9.63
N VAL A 112 -9.14 13.39 -10.35
CA VAL A 112 -9.35 11.94 -10.45
C VAL A 112 -9.47 11.53 -11.91
N LEU A 113 -8.80 10.43 -12.28
CA LEU A 113 -8.98 9.79 -13.58
C LEU A 113 -9.90 8.58 -13.40
N LYS A 114 -11.07 8.61 -14.03
CA LYS A 114 -12.00 7.47 -14.02
C LYS A 114 -11.67 6.55 -15.19
N MET A 115 -11.44 5.28 -14.90
CA MET A 115 -11.12 4.26 -15.90
C MET A 115 -11.98 3.03 -15.66
N ILE A 116 -12.39 2.37 -16.73
CA ILE A 116 -13.02 1.06 -16.68
C ILE A 116 -11.97 0.06 -17.16
N ASP A 117 -11.53 -0.82 -16.28
CA ASP A 117 -10.62 -1.92 -16.64
C ASP A 117 -11.42 -3.17 -17.03
N GLY A 118 -10.91 -3.93 -18.01
CA GLY A 118 -11.46 -5.21 -18.44
C GLY A 118 -11.29 -6.34 -17.42
N GLY A 119 -10.56 -6.11 -16.32
CA GLY A 119 -10.35 -7.07 -15.23
C GLY A 119 -11.50 -7.17 -14.21
N GLY A 120 -12.39 -6.16 -14.14
CA GLY A 120 -13.45 -6.09 -13.13
C GLY A 120 -14.43 -7.27 -13.14
N GLU A 121 -14.76 -7.81 -14.32
CA GLU A 121 -15.61 -9.00 -14.46
C GLU A 121 -14.84 -10.32 -14.23
N ARG A 122 -13.53 -10.38 -14.54
CA ARG A 122 -12.75 -11.62 -14.39
C ARG A 122 -12.43 -11.97 -12.95
N ARG A 123 -12.15 -10.98 -12.09
CA ARG A 123 -11.82 -11.22 -10.68
C ARG A 123 -13.05 -11.66 -9.85
N GLN A 124 -14.26 -11.22 -10.20
CA GLN A 124 -15.49 -11.71 -9.57
C GLN A 124 -15.82 -13.17 -9.94
N ASN A 125 -15.55 -13.56 -11.20
CA ASN A 125 -15.87 -14.91 -11.67
C ASN A 125 -14.92 -16.00 -11.15
N HIS A 126 -13.66 -15.66 -10.82
CA HIS A 126 -12.72 -16.65 -10.26
C HIS A 126 -12.95 -16.95 -8.78
N ARG A 127 -13.58 -16.05 -8.01
CA ARG A 127 -13.96 -16.32 -6.60
C ARG A 127 -15.27 -17.11 -6.48
N ARG A 128 -16.06 -17.23 -7.56
CA ARG A 128 -17.31 -18.03 -7.58
C ARG A 128 -17.15 -19.43 -8.14
N ALA A 129 -15.99 -19.77 -8.72
CA ALA A 129 -15.70 -21.10 -9.24
C ALA A 129 -15.13 -22.09 -8.19
N GLY A 130 -15.10 -21.68 -6.91
CA GLY A 130 -14.58 -22.47 -5.79
C GLY A 130 -15.59 -22.72 -4.67
N GLN A 131 -16.90 -22.70 -4.97
CA GLN A 131 -17.97 -23.21 -4.10
C GLN A 131 -18.73 -24.31 -4.83
#